data_AF-A0A9U8DYN9-F1
#
_entry.id   AF-A0A9U8DYN9-F1
#
_cell.length_a   1.000
_cell.length_b   1.000
_cell.length_c   1.000
_cell.angle_alpha   90.00
_cell.angle_beta   90.00
_cell.angle_gamma   90.00
#
_symmetry.space_group_name_H-M   'P 1'
#
loop_
_entity.id
_entity.type
_entity.pdbx_description
1 polymer ?
#
loop_
_entity_poly.entity_id
_entity_poly.type
_entity_poly.pdbx_seq_one_letter_code
_entity_poly.pdbx_strand_id
1 'polypeptide(L)'
;MAVKMLDLTKQAEKCTFNQSTSEEMTFAETFWHSVRLQPTMESRLVSSDIKQRLGIKKHTSKSSIETAQKESKQDDKLRALFVRAHALDQIAHYTRLQRLAEARIKELEVMKRRKEERLKKEEISKVKCAPQETKAVKEKANRKIGEAYSIKELIQELDEFDERIQIEEQKRKEARQNLISKIGNIH
;
A
#
# COMPACT_ATOMS: atom_id res chain seq x y z
N MET A 1 19.66 -11.60 31.40
CA MET A 1 18.29 -12.04 31.11
C MET A 1 18.23 -13.53 31.31
N ALA A 2 17.45 -14.04 32.26
CA ALA A 2 17.38 -15.47 32.55
C ALA A 2 16.36 -16.15 31.61
N VAL A 3 16.83 -17.12 30.81
CA VAL A 3 15.98 -17.93 29.93
C VAL A 3 15.35 -19.03 30.78
N LYS A 4 14.04 -18.93 31.04
CA LYS A 4 13.26 -20.04 31.62
C LYS A 4 12.88 -21.00 30.48
N MET A 5 13.47 -22.19 30.49
CA MET A 5 13.06 -23.28 29.62
C MET A 5 11.75 -23.86 30.15
N LEU A 6 10.68 -23.77 29.36
CA LEU A 6 9.38 -24.34 29.72
C LEU A 6 9.37 -25.83 29.35
N ASP A 7 9.28 -26.69 30.36
CA ASP A 7 9.29 -28.15 30.18
C ASP A 7 7.87 -28.64 29.84
N LEU A 8 7.63 -28.90 28.55
CA LEU A 8 6.32 -29.29 28.00
C LEU A 8 5.94 -30.76 28.25
N THR A 9 6.80 -31.52 28.93
CA THR A 9 6.58 -32.94 29.24
C THR A 9 5.70 -33.14 30.48
N LYS A 10 5.52 -32.11 31.29
CA LYS A 10 4.60 -32.12 32.44
C LYS A 10 3.17 -32.07 31.91
N GLN A 11 2.30 -32.97 32.40
CA GLN A 11 0.87 -32.91 32.10
C GLN A 11 0.36 -31.50 32.44
N ALA A 12 -0.24 -30.82 31.46
CA ALA A 12 -0.84 -29.52 31.67
C ALA A 12 -1.83 -29.61 32.84
N GLU A 13 -1.70 -28.71 33.80
CA GLU A 13 -2.66 -28.55 34.89
C GLU A 13 -4.05 -28.39 34.26
N LYS A 14 -4.90 -29.40 34.45
CA LYS A 14 -6.23 -29.42 33.85
C LYS A 14 -7.10 -28.40 34.59
N CYS A 15 -7.29 -27.23 33.97
CA CYS A 15 -8.30 -26.29 34.41
C CYS A 15 -9.69 -26.91 34.14
N THR A 16 -10.46 -27.17 35.20
CA THR A 16 -11.83 -27.71 35.11
C THR A 16 -12.81 -26.64 35.57
N PHE A 17 -13.80 -26.34 34.73
CA PHE A 17 -14.87 -25.39 35.04
C PHE A 17 -15.95 -26.10 35.85
N ASN A 18 -15.86 -26.06 37.18
CA ASN A 18 -16.76 -26.82 38.06
C ASN A 18 -18.05 -26.06 38.43
N GLN A 19 -18.19 -24.79 38.04
CA GLN A 19 -19.31 -23.90 38.43
C GLN A 19 -19.83 -23.01 37.28
N SER A 20 -19.38 -23.24 36.05
CA SER A 20 -19.79 -22.43 34.90
C SER A 20 -21.15 -22.89 34.37
N THR A 21 -21.93 -21.96 33.84
CA THR A 21 -23.18 -22.29 33.17
C THR A 21 -22.89 -23.10 31.89
N SER A 22 -23.86 -23.92 31.46
CA SER A 22 -23.69 -24.75 30.24
C SER A 22 -23.35 -23.91 29.01
N GLU A 23 -23.86 -22.67 28.93
CA GLU A 23 -23.57 -21.75 27.83
C GLU A 23 -22.10 -21.30 27.85
N GLU A 24 -21.57 -20.91 29.02
CA GLU A 24 -20.17 -20.50 29.17
C GLU A 24 -19.19 -21.65 28.88
N MET A 25 -19.56 -22.89 29.23
CA MET A 25 -18.77 -24.07 28.90
C MET A 25 -18.65 -24.25 27.37
N THR A 26 -19.76 -24.14 26.64
CA THR A 26 -19.75 -24.27 25.17
C THR A 26 -18.94 -23.17 24.49
N PHE A 27 -19.00 -21.95 25.02
CA PHE A 27 -18.22 -20.82 24.53
C PHE A 27 -16.72 -21.01 24.79
N ALA A 28 -16.36 -21.45 26.00
CA ALA A 28 -14.98 -21.79 26.32
C ALA A 28 -14.47 -22.92 25.42
N GLU A 29 -15.27 -23.95 25.17
CA GLU A 29 -14.92 -25.04 24.25
C GLU A 29 -14.66 -24.51 22.83
N THR A 30 -15.58 -23.76 22.24
CA THR A 30 -15.37 -23.19 20.88
C THR A 30 -14.16 -22.27 20.84
N PHE A 31 -13.96 -21.43 21.87
CA PHE A 31 -12.77 -20.60 22.00
C PHE A 31 -11.49 -21.43 22.01
N TRP A 32 -11.39 -22.45 22.86
CA TRP A 32 -10.19 -23.30 22.94
C TRP A 32 -9.98 -24.18 21.70
N HIS A 33 -11.05 -24.57 21.02
CA HIS A 33 -10.95 -25.23 19.71
C HIS A 33 -10.44 -24.28 18.62
N SER A 34 -10.75 -22.98 18.69
CA SER A 34 -10.23 -21.98 17.74
C SER A 34 -8.77 -21.62 18.02
N VAL A 35 -8.36 -21.54 19.29
CA VAL A 35 -6.99 -21.22 19.71
C VAL A 35 -6.04 -22.38 19.42
N ARG A 36 -6.49 -23.63 19.60
CA ARG A 36 -5.78 -24.78 19.07
C ARG A 36 -6.03 -24.82 17.57
N LEU A 37 -5.14 -24.20 16.79
CA LEU A 37 -4.97 -24.40 15.35
C LEU A 37 -4.64 -25.87 15.03
N GLN A 38 -5.46 -26.82 15.47
CA GLN A 38 -5.46 -28.15 14.89
C GLN A 38 -5.90 -27.93 13.44
N PRO A 39 -5.09 -28.35 12.47
CA PRO A 39 -5.55 -28.38 11.10
C PRO A 39 -6.87 -29.16 11.08
N THR A 40 -7.92 -28.55 10.54
CA THR A 40 -9.22 -29.21 10.30
C THR A 40 -8.94 -30.55 9.60
N MET A 41 -9.79 -31.56 9.82
CA MET A 41 -9.55 -32.92 9.32
C MET A 41 -9.19 -32.97 7.83
N GLU A 42 -9.72 -32.03 7.05
CA GLU A 42 -9.49 -31.85 5.60
C GLU A 42 -8.13 -31.27 5.22
N SER A 43 -7.44 -30.59 6.14
CA SER A 43 -6.10 -30.02 5.93
C SER A 43 -4.96 -30.92 6.43
N ARG A 44 -5.27 -32.10 6.97
CA ARG A 44 -4.26 -33.08 7.38
C ARG A 44 -3.81 -33.87 6.15
N LEU A 45 -2.56 -33.65 5.72
CA LEU A 45 -1.91 -34.34 4.59
C LEU A 45 -1.82 -35.87 4.73
N VAL A 46 -2.17 -36.41 5.89
CA VAL A 46 -2.23 -37.85 6.19
C VAL A 46 -3.48 -38.05 7.05
N SER A 47 -4.33 -39.02 6.71
CA SER A 47 -5.51 -39.34 7.51
C SER A 47 -5.11 -39.59 8.98
N SER A 48 -6.05 -39.33 9.90
CA SER A 48 -5.83 -39.61 11.33
C SER A 48 -5.63 -41.10 11.63
N ASP A 49 -5.88 -41.98 10.66
CA ASP A 49 -5.67 -43.41 10.82
C ASP A 49 -4.17 -43.73 10.82
N ILE A 50 -3.66 -44.04 12.01
CA ILE A 50 -2.26 -44.42 12.24
C ILE A 50 -1.88 -45.65 11.39
N LYS A 51 -2.83 -46.47 10.95
CA LYS A 51 -2.57 -47.62 10.07
C LYS A 51 -2.22 -47.23 8.64
N GLN A 52 -2.61 -46.03 8.18
CA GLN A 52 -2.19 -45.50 6.87
C GLN A 52 -0.79 -44.87 6.90
N ARG A 53 -0.22 -44.64 8.09
CA ARG A 53 1.17 -44.23 8.20
C ARG A 53 2.02 -45.43 7.80
N LEU A 54 2.84 -45.26 6.76
CA LEU A 54 3.85 -46.24 6.37
C LEU A 54 4.64 -46.63 7.62
N GLY A 55 4.51 -47.88 8.05
CA GLY A 55 5.25 -48.40 9.19
C GLY A 55 6.74 -48.15 8.97
N ILE A 56 7.45 -47.76 10.03
CA ILE A 56 8.90 -47.62 9.99
C ILE A 56 9.46 -48.99 9.66
N LYS A 57 9.84 -49.21 8.40
CA LYS A 57 10.54 -50.43 8.00
C LYS A 57 11.82 -50.45 8.84
N LYS A 58 11.92 -51.40 9.76
CA LYS A 58 13.19 -51.71 10.43
C LYS A 58 14.16 -52.07 9.32
N HIS A 59 15.11 -51.18 9.04
CA HIS A 59 16.19 -51.48 8.13
C HIS A 59 17.02 -52.60 8.76
N THR A 60 16.69 -53.84 8.44
CA THR A 60 17.60 -54.95 8.66
C THR A 60 18.67 -54.80 7.58
N SER A 61 19.75 -54.13 7.96
CA SER A 61 20.96 -53.96 7.16
C SER A 61 21.49 -55.33 6.76
N LYS A 62 21.10 -55.83 5.57
CA LYS A 62 21.65 -57.00 4.88
C LYS A 62 20.98 -57.13 3.51
N SER A 63 21.34 -56.22 2.59
CA SER A 63 21.36 -56.55 1.17
C SER A 63 22.44 -55.71 0.51
N SER A 64 23.63 -56.31 0.46
CA SER A 64 24.60 -56.02 -0.59
C SER A 64 23.91 -56.33 -1.91
N ILE A 65 23.52 -55.29 -2.63
CA ILE A 65 23.30 -55.35 -4.07
C ILE A 65 24.00 -54.10 -4.59
N GLU A 66 25.25 -54.29 -4.99
CA GLU A 66 25.91 -53.45 -5.99
C GLU A 66 25.06 -53.48 -7.26
N THR A 67 24.00 -52.69 -7.27
CA THR A 67 23.26 -52.38 -8.49
C THR A 67 24.08 -51.33 -9.19
N ALA A 68 25.13 -51.77 -9.89
CA ALA A 68 25.72 -51.01 -10.96
C ALA A 68 24.57 -50.65 -11.91
N GLN A 69 24.12 -49.40 -11.85
CA GLN A 69 23.01 -48.88 -12.63
C GLN A 69 23.37 -49.00 -14.11
N LYS A 70 22.87 -50.05 -14.78
CA LYS A 70 22.80 -50.06 -16.24
C LYS A 70 21.74 -49.03 -16.63
N GLU A 71 22.17 -47.84 -17.04
CA GLU A 71 21.32 -46.85 -17.70
C GLU A 71 20.59 -47.54 -18.85
N SER A 72 19.28 -47.68 -18.72
CA SER A 72 18.48 -48.30 -19.76
C SER A 72 18.16 -47.24 -20.82
N LYS A 73 18.11 -47.60 -22.10
CA LYS A 73 17.74 -46.65 -23.19
C LYS A 73 16.36 -45.99 -23.01
N GLN A 74 15.54 -46.49 -22.08
CA GLN A 74 14.27 -45.90 -21.68
C GLN A 74 14.48 -44.63 -20.83
N ASP A 75 15.54 -44.60 -20.02
CA ASP A 75 15.88 -43.48 -19.13
C ASP A 75 16.30 -42.25 -19.94
N ASP A 76 17.02 -42.44 -21.06
CA ASP A 76 17.38 -41.34 -21.98
C ASP A 76 16.16 -40.67 -22.61
N LYS A 77 15.17 -41.47 -23.01
CA LYS A 77 13.91 -40.94 -23.59
C LYS A 77 13.12 -40.17 -22.55
N LEU A 78 13.00 -40.70 -21.33
CA LEU A 78 12.34 -40.01 -20.22
C LEU A 78 13.05 -38.70 -19.88
N ARG A 79 14.38 -38.72 -19.82
CA ARG A 79 15.19 -37.52 -19.59
C ARG A 79 14.99 -36.47 -20.68
N ALA A 80 14.95 -36.87 -21.95
CA ALA A 80 14.67 -35.97 -23.06
C ALA A 80 13.27 -35.33 -22.96
N LEU A 81 12.26 -36.10 -22.53
CA LEU A 81 10.91 -35.57 -22.29
C LEU A 81 10.90 -34.53 -21.17
N PHE A 82 11.56 -34.79 -20.05
CA PHE A 82 11.65 -33.83 -18.93
C PHE A 82 12.38 -32.55 -19.32
N VAL A 83 13.49 -32.66 -20.06
CA VAL A 83 14.23 -31.50 -20.57
C VAL A 83 13.35 -30.67 -21.49
N ARG A 84 12.61 -31.32 -22.40
CA ARG A 84 11.68 -30.63 -23.31
C ARG A 84 10.54 -29.94 -22.56
N ALA A 85 9.91 -30.63 -21.61
CA ALA A 85 8.82 -30.07 -20.81
C ALA A 85 9.29 -28.83 -20.04
N HIS A 86 10.43 -28.94 -19.38
CA HIS A 86 11.02 -27.82 -18.63
C HIS A 86 11.36 -26.62 -19.54
N ALA A 87 11.88 -26.86 -20.74
CA ALA A 87 12.14 -25.78 -21.70
C ALA A 87 10.85 -25.08 -22.14
N LEU A 88 9.76 -25.84 -22.38
CA LEU A 88 8.46 -25.26 -22.74
C LEU A 88 7.87 -24.43 -21.60
N ASP A 89 7.98 -24.90 -20.36
CA ASP A 89 7.53 -24.15 -19.18
C ASP A 89 8.29 -22.83 -19.02
N GLN A 90 9.62 -22.84 -19.22
CA GLN A 90 10.42 -21.62 -19.21
C GLN A 90 9.97 -20.64 -20.30
N ILE A 91 9.78 -21.11 -21.54
CA ILE A 91 9.32 -20.25 -22.64
C ILE A 91 7.95 -19.65 -22.31
N ALA A 92 7.01 -20.46 -21.80
CA ALA A 92 5.69 -20.00 -21.41
C ALA A 92 5.75 -18.93 -20.31
N HIS A 93 6.60 -19.15 -19.30
CA HIS A 93 6.86 -18.20 -18.23
C HIS A 93 7.40 -16.87 -18.77
N TYR A 94 8.47 -16.90 -19.57
CA TYR A 94 9.05 -15.67 -20.15
C TYR A 94 8.07 -14.94 -21.07
N THR A 95 7.30 -15.68 -21.87
CA THR A 95 6.26 -15.09 -22.74
C THR A 95 5.20 -14.37 -21.91
N ARG A 96 4.78 -14.95 -20.78
CA ARG A 96 3.84 -14.30 -19.85
C ARG A 96 4.44 -13.01 -19.28
N LEU A 97 5.69 -13.05 -18.82
CA LEU A 97 6.37 -11.86 -18.28
C LEU A 97 6.49 -10.76 -19.33
N GLN A 98 6.85 -11.11 -20.57
CA GLN A 98 6.95 -10.16 -21.67
C GLN A 98 5.62 -9.46 -21.95
N ARG A 99 4.50 -10.20 -21.99
CA ARG A 99 3.16 -9.61 -22.17
C ARG A 99 2.80 -8.63 -21.05
N LEU A 100 3.16 -8.94 -19.80
CA LEU A 100 2.94 -8.05 -18.66
C LEU A 100 3.79 -6.78 -18.77
N ALA A 101 5.06 -6.91 -19.17
CA ALA A 101 5.94 -5.78 -19.41
C ALA A 101 5.39 -4.87 -20.53
N GLU A 102 4.95 -5.44 -21.64
CA GLU A 102 4.33 -4.70 -22.75
C GLU A 102 3.06 -3.96 -22.31
N ALA A 103 2.21 -4.61 -21.50
CA ALA A 103 1.01 -3.98 -20.94
C ALA A 103 1.37 -2.78 -20.04
N ARG A 104 2.42 -2.92 -19.21
CA ARG A 104 2.89 -1.84 -18.34
C ARG A 104 3.43 -0.66 -19.14
N ILE A 105 4.18 -0.91 -20.22
CA ILE A 105 4.69 0.15 -21.10
C ILE A 105 3.52 0.95 -21.69
N LYS A 106 2.49 0.27 -22.21
CA LYS A 106 1.29 0.92 -22.75
C LYS A 106 0.56 1.78 -21.71
N GLU A 107 0.46 1.29 -20.47
CA GLU A 107 -0.14 2.06 -19.37
C GLU A 107 0.66 3.34 -19.06
N LEU A 108 1.99 3.22 -18.98
CA LEU A 108 2.88 4.35 -18.75
C LEU A 108 2.78 5.39 -19.87
N GLU A 109 2.68 4.97 -21.12
CA GLU A 109 2.47 5.85 -22.27
C GLU A 109 1.17 6.64 -22.17
N VAL A 110 0.06 5.98 -21.83
CA VAL A 110 -1.23 6.65 -21.62
C VAL A 110 -1.12 7.68 -20.49
N MET A 111 -0.48 7.31 -19.39
CA MET A 111 -0.28 8.21 -18.25
C MET A 111 0.62 9.40 -18.61
N LYS A 112 1.65 9.20 -19.43
CA LYS A 112 2.52 10.26 -19.95
C LYS A 112 1.72 11.23 -20.82
N ARG A 113 0.93 10.73 -21.77
CA ARG A 113 0.04 11.57 -22.61
C ARG A 113 -0.93 12.40 -21.76
N ARG A 114 -1.58 11.79 -20.77
CA ARG A 114 -2.48 12.50 -19.84
C ARG A 114 -1.75 13.59 -19.04
N LYS A 115 -0.52 13.33 -18.59
CA LYS A 115 0.30 14.34 -17.90
C LYS A 115 0.62 15.52 -18.81
N GLU A 116 1.02 15.25 -20.06
CA GLU A 116 1.31 16.28 -21.05
C GLU A 116 0.05 17.11 -21.40
N GLU A 117 -1.11 16.47 -21.54
CA GLU A 117 -2.38 17.16 -21.75
C GLU A 117 -2.75 18.05 -20.56
N ARG A 118 -2.58 17.56 -19.32
CA ARG A 118 -2.79 18.40 -18.12
C ARG A 118 -1.84 19.58 -18.10
N LEU A 119 -0.56 19.37 -18.36
CA LEU A 119 0.44 20.42 -18.39
C LEU A 119 0.05 21.51 -19.41
N LYS A 120 -0.37 21.14 -20.62
CA LYS A 120 -0.85 22.07 -21.65
C LYS A 120 -2.09 22.85 -21.20
N LYS A 121 -3.06 22.18 -20.55
CA LYS A 121 -4.27 22.85 -20.03
C LYS A 121 -3.93 23.83 -18.90
N GLU A 122 -3.04 23.42 -17.99
CA GLU A 122 -2.55 24.27 -16.91
C GLU A 122 -1.78 25.47 -17.45
N GLU A 123 -0.95 25.30 -18.48
CA GLU A 123 -0.25 26.40 -19.15
C GLU A 123 -1.24 27.45 -19.69
N ILE A 124 -2.29 27.00 -20.40
CA ILE A 124 -3.35 27.88 -20.89
C ILE A 124 -4.11 28.55 -19.73
N SER A 125 -4.38 27.83 -18.64
CA SER A 125 -5.08 28.36 -17.47
C SER A 125 -4.24 29.38 -16.69
N LYS A 126 -2.92 29.14 -16.55
CA LYS A 126 -1.99 30.07 -15.92
C LYS A 126 -1.94 31.38 -16.68
N VAL A 127 -1.91 31.34 -18.02
CA VAL A 127 -1.93 32.56 -18.85
C VAL A 127 -3.24 33.35 -18.67
N LYS A 128 -4.38 32.67 -18.49
CA LYS A 128 -5.69 33.33 -18.34
C LYS A 128 -5.99 33.86 -16.93
N CYS A 129 -5.43 33.24 -15.90
CA CYS A 129 -5.72 33.57 -14.49
C CYS A 129 -4.54 34.23 -13.76
N ALA A 130 -3.39 34.43 -14.39
CA ALA A 130 -2.29 35.17 -13.76
C ALA A 130 -2.74 36.62 -13.49
N PRO A 131 -2.89 37.03 -12.22
CA PRO A 131 -2.85 38.46 -11.92
C PRO A 131 -1.46 38.91 -12.36
N GLN A 132 -1.35 40.08 -13.01
CA GLN A 132 -0.05 40.66 -13.26
C GLN A 132 0.60 40.92 -11.91
N GLU A 133 1.48 40.03 -11.46
CA GLU A 133 2.26 40.21 -10.25
C GLU A 133 3.14 41.45 -10.46
N THR A 134 2.74 42.56 -9.85
CA THR A 134 3.57 43.74 -9.75
C THR A 134 4.84 43.38 -8.97
N LYS A 135 5.97 43.97 -9.34
CA LYS A 135 7.31 43.63 -8.82
C LYS A 135 7.39 43.56 -7.28
N ALA A 136 6.54 44.32 -6.57
CA ALA A 136 6.42 44.34 -5.12
C ALA A 136 5.98 42.99 -4.49
N VAL A 137 5.21 42.14 -5.19
CA VAL A 137 4.77 40.83 -4.65
C VAL A 137 5.91 39.81 -4.65
N LYS A 138 6.82 39.90 -5.64
CA LYS A 138 7.96 38.98 -5.78
C LYS A 138 9.06 39.23 -4.74
N GLU A 139 9.25 40.47 -4.31
CA GLU A 139 10.17 40.81 -3.22
C GLU A 139 9.68 40.28 -1.86
N LYS A 140 8.36 40.27 -1.63
CA LYS A 140 7.75 39.70 -0.41
C LYS A 140 7.81 38.16 -0.37
N ALA A 141 7.78 37.49 -1.52
CA ALA A 141 7.79 36.02 -1.63
C ALA A 141 9.17 35.37 -1.41
N ASN A 142 10.26 36.14 -1.45
CA ASN A 142 11.64 35.64 -1.27
C ASN A 142 12.10 35.59 0.20
N ARG A 143 11.24 35.93 1.17
CA ARG A 143 11.59 35.83 2.60
C ARG A 143 11.59 34.37 3.03
N LYS A 144 12.59 33.96 3.81
CA LYS A 144 12.69 32.58 4.31
C LYS A 144 11.56 32.35 5.30
N ILE A 145 10.86 31.22 5.14
CA ILE A 145 9.79 30.81 6.06
C ILE A 145 10.38 30.71 7.47
N GLY A 146 9.91 31.54 8.41
CA GLY A 146 10.35 31.57 9.81
C GLY A 146 11.12 32.82 10.25
N GLU A 147 11.39 33.77 9.35
CA GLU A 147 11.96 35.07 9.71
C GLU A 147 10.85 35.95 10.33
N ALA A 148 10.95 36.21 11.64
CA ALA A 148 9.97 37.02 12.35
C ALA A 148 10.12 38.50 11.97
N TYR A 149 9.00 39.17 11.72
CA TYR A 149 8.96 40.61 11.51
C TYR A 149 9.57 41.35 12.70
N SER A 150 10.37 42.38 12.43
CA SER A 150 10.69 43.36 13.47
C SER A 150 9.38 44.06 13.87
N ILE A 151 9.17 44.29 15.17
CA ILE A 151 7.94 44.93 15.68
C ILE A 151 7.64 46.25 14.95
N LYS A 152 8.68 47.00 14.57
CA LYS A 152 8.54 48.25 13.81
C LYS A 152 7.99 48.04 12.39
N GLU A 153 8.42 46.98 11.72
CA GLU A 153 7.95 46.64 10.36
C GLU A 153 6.50 46.18 10.40
N LEU A 154 6.11 45.42 11.44
CA LEU A 154 4.73 44.98 11.62
C LEU A 154 3.78 46.17 11.84
N ILE A 155 4.19 47.14 12.66
CA ILE A 155 3.38 48.35 12.92
C ILE A 155 3.20 49.13 11.61
N GLN A 156 4.29 49.32 10.85
CA GLN A 156 4.22 50.04 9.59
C GLN A 156 3.33 49.34 8.55
N GLU A 157 3.35 48.00 8.48
CA GLU A 157 2.45 47.25 7.59
C GLU A 157 0.97 47.35 8.01
N LEU A 158 0.68 47.44 9.31
CA LEU A 158 -0.67 47.64 9.82
C LEU A 158 -1.19 49.05 9.50
N ASP A 159 -0.35 50.07 9.68
CA ASP A 159 -0.69 51.46 9.34
C ASP A 159 -0.96 51.60 7.83
N GLU A 160 -0.10 51.02 6.98
CA GLU A 160 -0.31 50.99 5.53
C GLU A 160 -1.58 50.24 5.12
N PHE A 161 -1.97 49.21 5.87
CA PHE A 161 -3.18 48.44 5.61
C PHE A 161 -4.44 49.24 5.94
N ASP A 162 -4.44 49.94 7.08
CA ASP A 162 -5.55 50.81 7.49
C ASP A 162 -5.73 51.97 6.51
N GLU A 163 -4.64 52.57 6.03
CA GLU A 163 -4.69 53.61 4.98
C GLU A 163 -5.34 53.08 3.69
N ARG A 164 -5.02 51.86 3.26
CA ARG A 164 -5.62 51.25 2.06
C ARG A 164 -7.12 51.02 2.21
N ILE A 165 -7.55 50.55 3.38
CA ILE A 165 -8.98 50.37 3.68
C ILE A 165 -9.69 51.71 3.60
N GLN A 166 -9.13 52.76 4.20
CA GLN A 166 -9.72 54.10 4.17
C GLN A 166 -9.85 54.64 2.73
N ILE A 167 -8.81 54.48 1.91
CA ILE A 167 -8.83 54.88 0.49
C ILE A 167 -9.90 54.09 -0.28
N GLU A 168 -10.02 52.79 -0.04
CA GLU A 168 -11.02 51.96 -0.72
C GLU A 168 -12.45 52.34 -0.32
N GLU A 169 -12.67 52.62 0.96
CA GLU A 169 -13.96 53.13 1.45
C GLU A 169 -14.31 54.50 0.86
N GLN A 170 -13.34 55.41 0.75
CA GLN A 170 -13.53 56.71 0.10
C GLN A 170 -13.93 56.53 -1.37
N LYS A 171 -13.21 55.70 -2.12
CA LYS A 171 -13.57 55.37 -3.51
C LYS A 171 -14.97 54.75 -3.63
N ARG A 172 -15.36 53.87 -2.71
CA ARG A 172 -16.71 53.28 -2.67
C ARG A 172 -17.77 54.35 -2.39
N LYS A 173 -17.50 55.31 -1.49
CA LYS A 173 -18.40 56.44 -1.19
C LYS A 173 -18.53 57.36 -2.39
N GLU A 174 -17.43 57.71 -3.05
CA GLU A 174 -17.42 58.53 -4.27
C GLU A 174 -18.17 57.84 -5.42
N ALA A 175 -17.94 56.54 -5.63
CA ALA A 175 -18.66 55.76 -6.64
C ALA A 175 -20.18 55.73 -6.37
N ARG A 176 -20.59 55.59 -5.10
CA ARG A 176 -22.00 55.67 -4.70
C ARG A 176 -22.58 57.06 -4.94
N GLN A 177 -21.87 58.14 -4.58
CA GLN A 177 -22.31 59.51 -4.82
C GLN A 177 -22.44 59.83 -6.31
N ASN A 178 -21.47 59.40 -7.13
CA ASN A 178 -21.51 59.55 -8.58
C ASN A 178 -22.67 58.77 -9.23
N LEU A 179 -23.04 57.61 -8.67
CA LEU A 179 -24.21 56.87 -9.13
C LEU A 179 -25.51 57.63 -8.81
N ILE A 180 -25.62 58.18 -7.60
CA ILE A 180 -26.79 58.96 -7.14
C ILE A 180 -26.96 60.23 -7.97
N SER A 181 -25.89 61.00 -8.22
CA SER A 181 -25.94 62.22 -9.03
C SER A 181 -26.31 61.93 -10.49
N LYS A 182 -25.85 60.80 -11.03
CA LYS A 182 -26.17 60.38 -12.40
C LYS A 182 -27.62 59.93 -12.56
N ILE A 183 -28.25 59.39 -11.51
CA ILE A 183 -29.67 59.05 -11.49
C ILE A 183 -30.54 60.31 -11.32
N GLY A 184 -30.08 61.29 -10.54
CA GLY A 184 -30.81 62.56 -10.32
C GLY A 184 -30.86 63.52 -11.50
N ASN A 185 -29.96 63.39 -12.49
CA ASN A 185 -29.88 64.25 -13.69
C ASN A 185 -30.71 63.73 -14.89
N ILE A 186 -31.65 62.78 -14.68
CA ILE A 186 -32.48 62.18 -15.74
C ILE A 186 -33.94 62.75 -15.71
N HIS A 187 -34.13 64.01 -15.30
CA HIS A 187 -35.37 64.77 -15.48
C HIS A 187 -35.05 66.15 -16.04
#